data_AF-A0A0V0R6S3-F1
#
_entry.id   AF-A0A0V0R6S3-F1
#
_cell.length_a   1.000
_cell.length_b   1.000
_cell.length_c   1.000
_cell.angle_alpha   90.00
_cell.angle_beta   90.00
_cell.angle_gamma   90.00
#
_symmetry.space_group_name_H-M   'P 1'
#
loop_
_entity.id
_entity.type
_entity.pdbx_description
1 polymer ?
#
loop_
_entity_poly.entity_id
_entity_poly.type
_entity_poly.pdbx_seq_one_letter_code
_entity_poly.pdbx_strand_id
1 'polypeptide(L)'
;MPNFQLLKSKQMTFYNADEEIPGEALQQNDDVELNYLRVRGADVIQQCMQKAEQGQYEEGQKLIKNIQVDIDKARPENRKKLQMLYNDLQESEQTCNKDRYQQEGKFRMITQNKAHMEKRSRNLKSKKAANFSQMPQQMDQMRLDSEEEQQDMYQNCIQQQMVFSRVQKKKQK
;
A
#
# COMPACT_ATOMS: atom_id res chain seq x y z
N MET A 1 45.54 -12.25 -17.47
CA MET A 1 44.48 -11.72 -18.36
C MET A 1 43.27 -11.41 -17.50
N PRO A 2 42.90 -10.14 -17.29
CA PRO A 2 41.74 -9.79 -16.46
C PRO A 2 40.43 -10.12 -17.20
N ASN A 3 39.53 -10.77 -16.47
CA ASN A 3 38.21 -11.22 -16.90
C ASN A 3 37.21 -10.09 -16.66
N PHE A 4 36.71 -9.45 -17.73
CA PHE A 4 35.70 -8.40 -17.63
C PHE A 4 34.30 -9.00 -17.84
N GLN A 5 33.53 -9.13 -16.76
CA GLN A 5 32.10 -9.42 -16.84
C GLN A 5 31.34 -8.14 -17.22
N LEU A 6 30.67 -8.19 -18.36
CA LEU A 6 29.81 -7.13 -18.88
C LEU A 6 28.60 -6.98 -17.95
N LEU A 7 28.54 -5.89 -17.16
CA LEU A 7 27.33 -5.52 -16.44
C LEU A 7 26.23 -5.19 -17.46
N LYS A 8 25.15 -5.98 -17.46
CA LYS A 8 23.94 -5.68 -18.26
C LYS A 8 23.35 -4.34 -17.78
N SER A 9 23.63 -3.27 -18.52
CA SER A 9 22.90 -2.02 -18.41
C SER A 9 21.45 -2.24 -18.87
N LYS A 10 20.48 -1.64 -18.16
CA LYS A 10 19.10 -1.56 -18.64
C LYS A 10 19.12 -0.78 -19.95
N GLN A 11 18.94 -1.46 -21.07
CA GLN A 11 18.79 -0.81 -22.37
C GLN A 11 17.39 -0.19 -22.43
N MET A 12 17.34 1.08 -22.85
CA MET A 12 16.11 1.80 -23.14
C MET A 12 15.90 1.62 -24.65
N THR A 13 14.97 0.75 -25.02
CA THR A 13 14.68 0.44 -26.42
C THR A 13 13.64 1.42 -26.96
N PHE A 14 13.98 2.15 -28.02
CA PHE A 14 13.05 2.98 -28.77
C PHE A 14 12.51 2.16 -29.94
N TYR A 15 11.19 2.11 -30.12
CA TYR A 15 10.54 1.46 -31.25
C TYR A 15 10.02 2.52 -32.23
N ASN A 16 10.21 2.28 -33.53
CA ASN A 16 9.60 3.10 -34.58
C ASN A 16 8.11 2.74 -34.71
N ALA A 17 7.30 3.67 -35.22
CA ALA A 17 5.84 3.57 -35.25
C ALA A 17 5.27 2.35 -36.01
N ASP A 18 6.07 1.70 -36.85
CA ASP A 18 5.66 0.62 -37.76
C ASP A 18 6.27 -0.76 -37.41
N GLU A 19 6.97 -0.90 -36.28
CA GLU A 19 7.49 -2.20 -35.83
C GLU A 19 6.50 -2.95 -34.94
N GLU A 20 6.20 -4.20 -35.30
CA GLU A 20 5.36 -5.09 -34.52
C GLU A 20 6.09 -5.47 -33.21
N ILE A 21 5.57 -5.00 -32.08
CA ILE A 21 6.19 -5.17 -30.77
C ILE A 21 6.15 -6.66 -30.38
N PRO A 22 7.29 -7.30 -30.10
CA PRO A 22 7.33 -8.69 -29.66
C PRO A 22 6.48 -8.87 -28.39
N GLY A 23 5.65 -9.92 -28.33
CA GLY A 23 4.71 -10.16 -27.22
C GLY A 23 5.35 -10.19 -25.82
N GLU A 24 6.64 -10.48 -25.72
CA GLU A 24 7.43 -10.45 -24.48
C GLU A 24 7.69 -9.02 -23.97
N ALA A 25 7.81 -8.02 -24.86
CA ALA A 25 7.92 -6.60 -24.48
C ALA A 25 6.58 -6.01 -24.04
N LEU A 26 5.46 -6.59 -24.50
CA LEU A 26 4.12 -6.27 -24.01
C LEU A 26 3.86 -6.84 -22.60
N GLN A 27 4.39 -8.03 -22.28
CA GLN A 27 4.34 -8.62 -20.94
C GLN A 27 5.25 -7.90 -19.92
N GLN A 28 6.40 -7.37 -20.36
CA GLN A 28 7.24 -6.52 -19.50
C GLN A 28 6.53 -5.23 -19.06
N ASN A 29 5.53 -4.75 -19.81
CA ASN A 29 4.74 -3.58 -19.43
C ASN A 29 3.70 -3.89 -18.34
N ASP A 30 3.17 -5.12 -18.25
CA ASP A 30 2.13 -5.48 -17.29
C ASP A 30 2.61 -5.34 -15.85
N ASP A 31 3.79 -5.89 -15.58
CA ASP A 31 4.40 -5.83 -14.25
C ASP A 31 4.83 -4.40 -13.89
N VAL A 32 5.22 -3.59 -14.88
CA VAL A 32 5.64 -2.21 -14.65
C VAL A 32 4.43 -1.34 -14.30
N GLU A 33 3.35 -1.40 -15.08
CA GLU A 33 2.11 -0.67 -14.80
C GLU A 33 1.52 -1.05 -13.44
N LEU A 34 1.40 -2.36 -13.16
CA LEU A 34 0.89 -2.87 -11.89
C LEU A 34 1.72 -2.36 -10.70
N ASN A 35 3.05 -2.49 -10.77
CA ASN A 35 3.92 -2.06 -9.67
C ASN A 35 3.91 -0.54 -9.51
N TYR A 36 3.87 0.21 -10.61
CA TYR A 36 3.76 1.66 -10.58
C TYR A 36 2.48 2.10 -9.86
N LEU A 37 1.31 1.60 -10.28
CA LEU A 37 0.03 1.96 -9.68
C LEU A 37 -0.07 1.55 -8.21
N ARG A 38 0.50 0.40 -7.83
CA ARG A 38 0.58 -0.01 -6.41
C ARG A 38 1.40 0.94 -5.56
N VAL A 39 2.60 1.30 -6.03
CA VAL A 39 3.48 2.21 -5.29
C VAL A 39 2.84 3.60 -5.22
N ARG A 40 2.28 4.07 -6.33
CA ARG A 40 1.65 5.38 -6.41
C ARG A 40 0.39 5.46 -5.55
N GLY A 41 -0.44 4.42 -5.52
CA GLY A 41 -1.63 4.37 -4.67
C GLY A 41 -1.28 4.47 -3.18
N ALA A 42 -0.27 3.74 -2.71
CA ALA A 42 0.19 3.84 -1.32
C ALA A 42 0.71 5.24 -0.97
N ASP A 43 1.51 5.83 -1.86
CA ASP A 43 2.02 7.21 -1.74
C ASP A 43 0.88 8.24 -1.72
N VAL A 44 -0.17 8.04 -2.53
CA VAL A 44 -1.36 8.89 -2.53
C VAL A 44 -2.14 8.80 -1.21
N ILE A 45 -2.29 7.62 -0.60
CA ILE A 45 -2.89 7.49 0.73
C ILE A 45 -2.09 8.32 1.75
N GLN A 46 -0.76 8.23 1.72
CA GLN A 46 0.10 9.02 2.61
C GLN A 46 -0.04 10.53 2.39
N GLN A 47 -0.08 10.99 1.14
CA GLN A 47 -0.29 12.42 0.83
C GLN A 47 -1.70 12.89 1.24
N CYS A 48 -2.71 12.05 1.06
CA CYS A 48 -4.07 12.32 1.50
C CYS A 48 -4.11 12.55 3.02
N MET A 49 -3.43 11.70 3.80
CA MET A 49 -3.30 11.89 5.25
C MET A 49 -2.62 13.22 5.59
N GLN A 50 -1.51 13.55 4.93
CA GLN A 50 -0.78 14.82 5.18
C GLN A 50 -1.67 16.04 4.91
N LYS A 51 -2.48 15.99 3.85
CA LYS A 51 -3.46 17.03 3.51
C LYS A 51 -4.56 17.12 4.56
N ALA A 52 -5.08 15.98 5.01
CA ALA A 52 -6.11 15.93 6.06
C ALA A 52 -5.62 16.46 7.42
N GLU A 53 -4.37 16.21 7.80
CA GLU A 53 -3.76 16.81 9.02
C GLU A 53 -3.65 18.34 8.93
N GLN A 54 -3.56 18.89 7.71
CA GLN A 54 -3.54 20.33 7.44
C GLN A 54 -4.96 20.92 7.28
N GLY A 55 -6.01 20.12 7.47
CA GLY A 55 -7.39 20.52 7.24
C GLY A 55 -7.79 20.62 5.75
N GLN A 56 -6.90 20.23 4.82
CA GLN A 56 -7.12 20.28 3.38
C GLN A 56 -7.79 18.98 2.86
N TYR A 57 -8.95 18.62 3.42
CA TYR A 57 -9.61 17.35 3.13
C TYR A 57 -9.96 17.15 1.65
N GLU A 58 -10.51 18.19 1.01
CA GLU A 58 -10.91 18.15 -0.41
C GLU A 58 -9.71 17.91 -1.34
N GLU A 59 -8.56 18.53 -1.04
CA GLU A 59 -7.33 18.29 -1.79
C GLU A 59 -6.85 16.84 -1.63
N GLY A 60 -6.93 16.29 -0.41
CA GLY A 60 -6.62 14.89 -0.15
C GLY A 60 -7.52 13.93 -0.92
N GLN A 61 -8.84 14.16 -0.88
CA GLN A 61 -9.82 13.37 -1.64
C GLN A 61 -9.56 13.45 -3.15
N LYS A 62 -9.19 14.62 -3.67
CA LYS A 62 -8.87 14.79 -5.10
C LYS A 62 -7.66 13.95 -5.53
N LEU A 63 -6.63 13.84 -4.69
CA LEU A 63 -5.48 12.98 -4.96
C LEU A 63 -5.91 11.51 -5.12
N ILE A 64 -6.79 11.04 -4.23
CA ILE A 64 -7.33 9.67 -4.28
C ILE A 64 -8.14 9.44 -5.55
N LYS A 65 -9.05 10.35 -5.90
CA LYS A 65 -9.87 10.25 -7.12
C LYS A 65 -9.01 10.13 -8.38
N ASN A 66 -7.93 10.90 -8.45
CA ASN A 66 -7.04 10.87 -9.61
C ASN A 66 -6.39 9.48 -9.80
N ILE A 67 -5.87 8.87 -8.73
CA ILE A 67 -5.25 7.54 -8.84
C ILE A 67 -6.29 6.43 -9.08
N GLN A 68 -7.53 6.58 -8.60
CA GLN A 68 -8.63 5.66 -8.93
C GLN A 68 -8.94 5.69 -10.43
N VAL A 69 -8.99 6.89 -11.05
CA VAL A 69 -9.15 7.04 -12.50
C VAL A 69 -8.01 6.37 -13.28
N ASP A 70 -6.77 6.49 -12.79
CA ASP A 70 -5.63 5.82 -13.41
C ASP A 70 -5.73 4.29 -13.29
N ILE A 71 -6.20 3.77 -12.14
CA ILE A 71 -6.47 2.34 -11.97
C ILE A 71 -7.60 1.89 -12.91
N ASP A 72 -8.67 2.66 -13.06
CA ASP A 72 -9.79 2.31 -13.95
C ASP A 72 -9.38 2.24 -15.43
N LYS A 73 -8.34 2.99 -15.82
CA LYS A 73 -7.77 2.97 -17.16
C LYS A 73 -6.71 1.87 -17.36
N ALA A 74 -6.27 1.23 -16.29
CA ALA A 74 -5.28 0.16 -16.36
C ALA A 74 -5.83 -1.07 -17.13
N ARG A 75 -4.92 -1.94 -17.58
CA ARG A 75 -5.28 -3.18 -18.27
C ARG A 75 -6.25 -4.04 -17.42
N PRO A 76 -7.24 -4.72 -18.02
CA PRO A 76 -8.25 -5.49 -17.28
C PRO A 76 -7.67 -6.48 -16.25
N GLU A 77 -6.57 -7.14 -16.58
CA GLU A 77 -5.85 -8.09 -15.74
C GLU A 77 -5.21 -7.40 -14.53
N ASN A 78 -4.67 -6.20 -14.74
CA ASN A 78 -4.08 -5.38 -13.68
C ASN A 78 -5.14 -4.78 -12.77
N ARG A 79 -6.30 -4.36 -13.30
CA ARG A 79 -7.44 -3.90 -12.50
C ARG A 79 -7.88 -4.94 -11.49
N LYS A 80 -8.01 -6.20 -11.92
CA LYS A 80 -8.33 -7.32 -10.99
C LYS A 80 -7.30 -7.45 -9.88
N LYS A 81 -6.00 -7.33 -10.20
CA LYS A 81 -4.91 -7.38 -9.21
C LYS A 81 -4.85 -6.15 -8.30
N LEU A 82 -5.39 -5.02 -8.76
CA LEU A 82 -5.44 -3.73 -8.05
C LEU A 82 -6.73 -3.54 -7.24
N GLN A 83 -7.70 -4.45 -7.34
CA GLN A 83 -9.02 -4.29 -6.72
C GLN A 83 -8.95 -4.00 -5.21
N MET A 84 -8.08 -4.68 -4.47
CA MET A 84 -7.90 -4.39 -3.04
C MET A 84 -7.42 -2.96 -2.78
N LEU A 85 -6.44 -2.49 -3.56
CA LEU A 85 -5.93 -1.13 -3.45
C LEU A 85 -7.03 -0.11 -3.80
N TYR A 86 -7.82 -0.40 -4.84
CA TYR A 86 -8.94 0.46 -5.23
C TYR A 86 -9.97 0.60 -4.10
N ASN A 87 -10.33 -0.51 -3.45
CA ASN A 87 -11.26 -0.50 -2.32
C ASN A 87 -10.68 0.30 -1.12
N ASP A 88 -9.41 0.10 -0.80
CA ASP A 88 -8.73 0.85 0.28
C ASP A 88 -8.70 2.36 -0.01
N LEU A 89 -8.43 2.73 -1.27
CA LEU A 89 -8.50 4.12 -1.74
C LEU A 89 -9.91 4.69 -1.59
N GLN A 90 -10.95 3.93 -1.96
CA GLN A 90 -12.34 4.36 -1.82
C GLN A 90 -12.75 4.58 -0.36
N GLU A 91 -12.35 3.68 0.55
CA GLU A 91 -12.58 3.87 1.99
C GLU A 91 -11.80 5.08 2.53
N SER A 92 -10.56 5.26 2.09
CA SER A 92 -9.76 6.44 2.43
C SER A 92 -10.45 7.72 1.99
N GLU A 93 -10.97 7.79 0.77
CA GLU A 93 -11.73 8.94 0.26
C GLU A 93 -12.94 9.28 1.16
N GLN A 94 -13.74 8.26 1.49
CA GLN A 94 -14.97 8.41 2.29
C GLN A 94 -14.71 8.84 3.73
N THR A 95 -13.53 8.49 4.27
CA THR A 95 -13.13 8.83 5.65
C THR A 95 -12.23 10.07 5.72
N CYS A 96 -11.76 10.59 4.57
CA CYS A 96 -11.01 11.84 4.46
C CYS A 96 -11.95 13.07 4.49
N ASN A 97 -12.63 13.30 5.60
CA ASN A 97 -13.40 14.51 5.81
C ASN A 97 -13.30 14.96 7.28
N LYS A 98 -13.68 16.20 7.53
CA LYS A 98 -13.54 16.84 8.85
C LYS A 98 -14.17 16.03 9.99
N ASP A 99 -15.32 15.40 9.74
CA ASP A 99 -16.09 14.72 10.77
C ASP A 99 -15.51 13.34 11.10
N ARG A 100 -15.04 12.62 10.07
CA ARG A 100 -14.63 11.21 10.19
C ARG A 100 -13.12 11.01 10.30
N TYR A 101 -12.31 11.94 9.82
CA TYR A 101 -10.86 11.74 9.73
C TYR A 101 -10.22 11.51 11.11
N GLN A 102 -10.54 12.34 12.10
CA GLN A 102 -9.98 12.18 13.45
C GLN A 102 -10.58 11.00 14.23
N GLN A 103 -11.81 10.59 13.91
CA GLN A 103 -12.51 9.52 14.62
C GLN A 103 -12.05 8.12 14.15
N GLU A 104 -11.88 7.94 12.84
CA GLU A 104 -11.56 6.65 12.25
C GLU A 104 -10.63 6.73 11.02
N GLY A 105 -10.72 7.80 10.23
CA GLY A 105 -10.03 7.90 8.94
C GLY A 105 -8.51 7.83 9.07
N LYS A 106 -7.95 8.52 10.06
CA LYS A 106 -6.51 8.55 10.31
C LYS A 106 -5.95 7.16 10.58
N PHE A 107 -6.55 6.43 11.53
CA PHE A 107 -6.10 5.08 11.87
C PHE A 107 -6.26 4.10 10.70
N ARG A 108 -7.39 4.21 9.97
CA ARG A 108 -7.66 3.39 8.79
C ARG A 108 -6.62 3.60 7.69
N MET A 109 -6.35 4.86 7.33
CA MET A 109 -5.36 5.21 6.31
C MET A 109 -3.95 4.78 6.70
N ILE A 110 -3.57 4.89 7.98
CA ILE A 110 -2.28 4.38 8.49
C ILE A 110 -2.17 2.88 8.23
N THR A 111 -3.20 2.12 8.62
CA THR A 111 -3.23 0.67 8.46
C THR A 111 -3.14 0.26 6.99
N GLN A 112 -3.94 0.90 6.12
CA GLN A 112 -3.94 0.63 4.68
C GLN A 112 -2.59 0.97 4.04
N ASN A 113 -2.02 2.14 4.37
CA ASN A 113 -0.72 2.55 3.85
C ASN A 113 0.40 1.59 4.28
N LYS A 114 0.43 1.20 5.56
CA LYS A 114 1.38 0.20 6.08
C LYS A 114 1.27 -1.11 5.30
N ALA A 115 0.05 -1.63 5.12
CA ALA A 115 -0.18 -2.88 4.39
C ALA A 115 0.35 -2.82 2.94
N HIS A 116 0.14 -1.71 2.23
CA HIS A 116 0.63 -1.56 0.84
C HIS A 116 2.13 -1.36 0.77
N MET A 117 2.72 -0.58 1.68
CA MET A 117 4.17 -0.36 1.76
C MET A 117 4.93 -1.62 2.19
N GLU A 118 4.36 -2.44 3.06
CA GLU A 118 4.94 -3.73 3.45
C GLU A 118 4.85 -4.76 2.32
N LYS A 119 3.72 -4.84 1.61
CA LYS A 119 3.62 -5.68 0.41
C LYS A 119 4.64 -5.25 -0.64
N ARG A 120 4.88 -3.94 -0.80
CA ARG A 120 5.99 -3.41 -1.64
C ARG A 120 7.34 -3.92 -1.15
N SER A 121 7.61 -3.89 0.15
CA SER A 121 8.86 -4.41 0.74
C SER A 121 9.02 -5.91 0.52
N ARG A 122 7.97 -6.72 0.70
CA ARG A 122 7.97 -8.17 0.43
C ARG A 122 8.19 -8.47 -1.05
N ASN A 123 7.62 -7.70 -1.97
CA ASN A 123 7.86 -7.83 -3.41
C ASN A 123 9.31 -7.49 -3.80
N LEU A 124 9.95 -6.53 -3.12
CA LEU A 124 11.36 -6.19 -3.32
C LEU A 124 12.30 -7.26 -2.73
N LYS A 125 11.95 -7.84 -1.58
CA LYS A 125 12.71 -8.90 -0.92
C LYS A 125 12.59 -10.26 -1.63
N SER A 126 11.40 -10.64 -2.08
CA SER A 126 11.16 -11.89 -2.83
C SER A 126 11.93 -11.95 -4.15
N LYS A 127 12.12 -10.81 -4.83
CA LYS A 127 13.00 -10.73 -6.01
C LYS A 127 14.49 -10.97 -5.70
N LYS A 128 14.93 -10.83 -4.44
CA LYS A 128 16.29 -11.14 -3.97
C LYS A 128 16.41 -12.51 -3.28
N ALA A 129 15.30 -13.13 -2.91
CA ALA A 129 15.24 -14.35 -2.12
C ALA A 129 14.80 -15.55 -2.97
N ALA A 130 15.45 -15.78 -4.10
CA ALA A 130 15.46 -17.10 -4.73
C ALA A 130 16.38 -18.04 -3.94
N ASN A 131 16.02 -18.35 -2.68
CA ASN A 131 16.65 -19.40 -1.88
C ASN A 131 15.53 -20.17 -1.14
N PHE A 132 15.12 -21.27 -1.75
CA PHE A 132 13.91 -22.05 -1.47
C PHE A 132 13.92 -22.86 -0.16
N SER A 133 14.83 -22.61 0.79
CA SER A 133 14.96 -23.43 2.01
C SER A 133 14.32 -22.85 3.28
N GLN A 134 13.78 -21.63 3.27
CA GLN A 134 13.30 -20.95 4.51
C GLN A 134 11.78 -20.71 4.59
N MET A 135 11.00 -21.19 3.62
CA MET A 135 9.54 -20.98 3.57
C MET A 135 8.76 -21.51 4.80
N PRO A 136 9.07 -22.69 5.39
CA PRO A 136 8.32 -23.19 6.54
C PRO A 136 8.47 -22.31 7.79
N GLN A 137 9.69 -21.83 8.06
CA GLN A 137 9.99 -21.01 9.24
C GLN A 137 9.38 -19.59 9.14
N GLN A 138 9.28 -19.03 7.93
CA GLN A 138 8.65 -17.73 7.73
C GLN A 138 7.13 -17.76 7.92
N MET A 139 6.47 -18.88 7.64
CA MET A 139 5.03 -19.04 7.86
C MET A 139 4.69 -19.12 9.35
N ASP A 140 5.48 -19.88 10.13
CA ASP A 140 5.28 -19.96 11.58
C ASP A 140 5.55 -18.61 12.26
N GLN A 141 6.58 -17.89 11.83
CA GLN A 141 6.88 -16.57 12.39
C GLN A 141 5.80 -15.52 12.05
N MET A 142 5.29 -15.51 10.81
CA MET A 142 4.20 -14.61 10.41
C MET A 142 2.88 -14.91 11.15
N ARG A 143 2.66 -16.18 11.51
CA ARG A 143 1.52 -16.59 12.32
C ARG A 143 1.65 -16.10 13.76
N LEU A 144 2.84 -16.25 14.36
CA LEU A 144 3.12 -15.75 15.71
C LEU A 144 3.01 -14.22 15.78
N ASP A 145 3.55 -13.50 14.80
CA ASP A 145 3.46 -12.03 14.71
C ASP A 145 1.99 -11.58 14.58
N SER A 146 1.16 -12.33 13.84
CA SER A 146 -0.28 -12.02 13.70
C SER A 146 -1.05 -12.27 15.00
N GLU A 147 -0.67 -13.29 15.77
CA GLU A 147 -1.26 -13.61 17.07
C GLU A 147 -0.85 -12.58 18.14
N GLU A 148 0.40 -12.09 18.12
CA GLU A 148 0.87 -10.99 18.97
C GLU A 148 0.19 -9.65 18.63
N GLU A 149 0.06 -9.30 17.34
CA GLU A 149 -0.63 -8.05 16.93
C GLU A 149 -2.11 -8.06 17.31
N GLN A 150 -2.79 -9.21 17.23
CA GLN A 150 -4.18 -9.33 17.71
C GLN A 150 -4.28 -9.15 19.23
N GLN A 151 -3.33 -9.70 19.99
CA GLN A 151 -3.30 -9.52 21.44
C GLN A 151 -3.02 -8.06 21.83
N ASP A 152 -2.09 -7.40 21.16
CA ASP A 152 -1.74 -6.01 21.46
C ASP A 152 -2.90 -5.05 21.12
N MET A 153 -3.59 -5.28 20.00
CA MET A 153 -4.80 -4.54 19.64
C MET A 153 -5.91 -4.71 20.70
N TYR A 154 -6.15 -5.95 21.14
CA TYR A 154 -7.14 -6.25 22.17
C TYR A 154 -6.80 -5.57 23.50
N GLN A 155 -5.52 -5.61 23.90
CA GLN A 155 -5.06 -5.02 25.14
C GLN A 155 -5.14 -3.49 25.14
N ASN A 156 -4.81 -2.85 24.01
CA ASN A 156 -4.93 -1.42 23.84
C ASN A 156 -6.40 -0.96 23.94
N CYS A 157 -7.34 -1.72 23.38
CA CYS A 157 -8.79 -1.45 23.51
C CYS A 157 -9.25 -1.46 24.97
N ILE A 158 -8.85 -2.48 25.75
CA ILE A 158 -9.18 -2.58 27.18
C ILE A 158 -8.60 -1.40 27.95
N GLN A 159 -7.35 -1.03 27.66
CA GLN A 159 -6.69 0.08 28.34
C GLN A 159 -7.39 1.41 28.08
N GLN A 160 -7.82 1.67 26.84
CA GLN A 160 -8.60 2.86 26.50
C GLN A 160 -9.92 2.91 27.27
N GLN A 161 -10.67 1.79 27.35
CA GLN A 161 -11.93 1.74 28.12
C GLN A 161 -11.72 2.06 29.62
N MET A 162 -10.64 1.57 30.21
CA MET A 162 -10.30 1.88 31.61
C MET A 162 -9.96 3.36 31.81
N VAL A 163 -9.23 3.96 30.87
CA VAL A 163 -8.89 5.39 30.91
C VAL A 163 -10.15 6.25 30.80
N PHE A 164 -11.04 5.96 29.83
CA PHE A 164 -12.33 6.63 29.69
C PHE A 164 -13.18 6.54 30.96
N SER A 165 -13.25 5.36 31.58
CA SER A 165 -13.99 5.15 32.83
C SER A 165 -13.43 5.95 34.01
N ARG A 166 -12.10 6.12 34.10
CA ARG A 166 -11.45 6.92 35.15
C ARG A 166 -11.67 8.42 34.95
N VAL A 167 -11.69 8.89 33.71
CA VAL A 167 -11.96 10.31 33.38
C VAL A 167 -13.43 10.66 33.68
N GLN A 168 -14.37 9.78 33.38
CA GLN A 168 -15.80 9.94 33.71
C GLN A 168 -16.02 10.06 35.23
N LYS A 169 -15.36 9.20 36.04
CA LYS A 169 -15.42 9.25 37.51
C LYS A 169 -14.81 10.52 38.13
N LYS A 170 -13.83 11.16 37.47
CA LYS A 170 -13.24 12.43 37.93
C LYS A 170 -14.07 13.67 37.62
N LYS A 171 -15.01 13.59 36.66
CA LYS A 171 -15.90 14.70 36.30
C LYS A 171 -17.20 14.77 37.14
N GLN A 172 -17.43 13.79 38.02
CA GLN A 172 -18.61 13.72 38.91
C GLN A 172 -18.27 14.03 40.39
N LYS A 173 -17.08 14.54 40.67
CA LYS A 173 -16.69 15.15 41.95
C LYS A 173 -16.37 16.62 41.71
#